data_AF-A0A1H3ANJ5-F1
#
_entry.id   AF-A0A1H3ANJ5-F1
#
_cell.length_a   1.000
_cell.length_b   1.000
_cell.length_c   1.000
_cell.angle_alpha   90.00
_cell.angle_beta   90.00
_cell.angle_gamma   90.00
#
_symmetry.space_group_name_H-M   'P 1'
#
loop_
_entity.id
_entity.type
_entity.pdbx_description
1 polymer ?
#
loop_
_entity_poly.entity_id
_entity_poly.type
_entity_poly.pdbx_seq_one_letter_code
_entity_poly.pdbx_strand_id
1 'polypeptide(L)'
;MRRDPRDLVRYTAGQRANHWIVGISFILLGMSGLALFHPAFYPFALLFGGGTWTRILHPIFGVVMGLAFILMVIRFAKHNLMSRVDWKWIGRIGEMVDGIDEGMPAQGKYNGGQKLMFWLLLLCMLLLIPSGIVLWRTYFDFPVEWVRWAAVVHSATAVVMICLIFVHVYAAIWVTGTVRAMWYGTVTRAWAKQHHRTWFEEVTKR
;
A
#
# COMPACT_ATOMS: atom_id res chain seq x y z
N MET A 1 13.41 20.98 7.59
CA MET A 1 14.30 19.80 7.67
C MET A 1 15.47 20.01 6.71
N ARG A 2 16.72 20.15 7.20
CA ARG A 2 17.91 20.27 6.34
C ARG A 2 18.24 18.90 5.71
N ARG A 3 18.58 18.86 4.42
CA ARG A 3 19.10 17.66 3.74
C ARG A 3 20.58 17.54 4.10
N ASP A 4 20.99 16.45 4.76
CA ASP A 4 22.41 16.15 4.99
C ASP A 4 22.95 15.52 3.70
N PRO A 5 24.05 16.03 3.11
CA PRO A 5 24.70 15.41 1.96
C PRO A 5 25.06 13.92 2.13
N ARG A 6 25.13 13.44 3.37
CA ARG A 6 25.44 12.04 3.72
C ARG A 6 24.21 11.13 3.77
N ASP A 7 23.00 11.68 3.64
CA ASP A 7 21.76 10.89 3.59
C ASP A 7 21.76 9.96 2.36
N LEU A 8 21.16 8.78 2.51
CA LEU A 8 21.06 7.79 1.45
C LEU A 8 19.75 7.98 0.68
N VAL A 9 19.81 7.96 -0.65
CA VAL A 9 18.61 8.00 -1.51
C VAL A 9 17.93 6.64 -1.46
N ARG A 10 16.74 6.58 -0.85
CA ARG A 10 15.91 5.37 -0.78
C ARG A 10 14.92 5.28 -1.95
N TYR A 11 14.33 6.43 -2.33
CA TYR A 11 13.33 6.52 -3.40
C TYR A 11 13.56 7.70 -4.32
N THR A 12 13.47 7.44 -5.63
CA THR A 12 13.51 8.49 -6.66
C THR A 12 12.22 9.33 -6.65
N ALA A 13 12.25 10.51 -7.28
CA ALA A 13 11.07 11.38 -7.35
C ALA A 13 9.88 10.68 -8.03
N GLY A 14 10.11 9.97 -9.14
CA GLY A 14 9.07 9.21 -9.83
C GLY A 14 8.48 8.08 -8.99
N GLN A 15 9.28 7.40 -8.16
CA GLN A 15 8.81 6.37 -7.24
C GLN A 15 7.87 6.95 -6.17
N ARG A 16 8.24 8.11 -5.60
CA ARG A 16 7.41 8.80 -4.60
C ARG A 16 6.12 9.36 -5.20
N ALA A 17 6.21 9.98 -6.37
CA ALA A 17 5.02 10.48 -7.07
C ALA A 17 4.02 9.34 -7.33
N ASN A 18 4.49 8.18 -7.80
CA ASN A 18 3.64 7.02 -8.00
C ASN A 18 3.00 6.52 -6.70
N HIS A 19 3.76 6.51 -5.59
CA HIS A 19 3.22 6.18 -4.28
C HIS A 19 2.11 7.14 -3.84
N TRP A 20 2.32 8.45 -3.97
CA TRP A 20 1.31 9.43 -3.59
C TRP A 20 0.06 9.40 -4.48
N ILE A 21 0.21 9.13 -5.79
CA ILE A 21 -0.95 8.90 -6.68
C ILE A 21 -1.77 7.71 -6.19
N VAL A 22 -1.13 6.58 -5.90
CA VAL A 22 -1.80 5.39 -5.36
C VAL A 22 -2.46 5.69 -4.01
N GLY A 23 -1.73 6.33 -3.09
CA GLY A 23 -2.23 6.64 -1.75
C GLY A 23 -3.41 7.61 -1.74
N ILE A 24 -3.36 8.69 -2.53
CA ILE A 24 -4.46 9.65 -2.66
C ILE A 24 -5.67 8.97 -3.32
N SER A 25 -5.46 8.21 -4.40
CA SER A 25 -6.54 7.47 -5.06
C SER A 25 -7.20 6.48 -4.10
N PHE A 26 -6.41 5.79 -3.27
CA PHE A 26 -6.91 4.89 -2.24
C PHE A 26 -7.76 5.63 -1.21
N ILE A 27 -7.34 6.81 -0.74
CA ILE A 27 -8.14 7.60 0.21
C ILE A 27 -9.49 7.99 -0.40
N LEU A 28 -9.50 8.47 -1.65
CA LEU A 28 -10.73 8.81 -2.36
C LEU A 28 -11.65 7.59 -2.56
N LEU A 29 -11.07 6.45 -2.95
CA LEU A 29 -11.78 5.18 -3.12
C LEU A 29 -12.32 4.63 -1.80
N GLY A 30 -11.54 4.71 -0.73
CA GLY A 30 -11.94 4.24 0.59
C GLY A 30 -13.12 5.03 1.12
N MET A 31 -13.07 6.36 1.03
CA MET A 31 -14.18 7.23 1.47
C MET A 31 -15.45 7.04 0.62
N SER A 32 -15.30 7.03 -0.71
CA SER A 32 -16.44 6.80 -1.61
C SER A 32 -17.01 5.39 -1.47
N GLY A 33 -16.16 4.37 -1.31
CA GLY A 33 -16.56 2.99 -1.10
C GLY A 33 -17.28 2.79 0.23
N LEU A 34 -16.78 3.38 1.32
CA LEU A 34 -17.45 3.36 2.62
C LEU A 34 -18.84 4.02 2.55
N ALA A 35 -18.97 5.15 1.84
CA ALA A 35 -20.26 5.80 1.62
C ALA A 35 -21.28 4.90 0.92
N LEU A 36 -20.81 4.01 0.03
CA LEU A 36 -21.64 3.03 -0.69
C LEU A 36 -21.82 1.72 0.09
N PHE A 37 -20.98 1.45 1.10
CA PHE A 37 -20.97 0.21 1.86
C PHE A 37 -21.99 0.21 3.01
N HIS A 38 -22.05 1.28 3.80
CA HIS A 38 -22.95 1.35 4.95
C HIS A 38 -23.51 2.77 5.16
N PRO A 39 -24.83 2.94 5.45
CA PRO A 39 -25.47 4.25 5.55
C PRO A 39 -24.82 5.23 6.54
N ALA A 40 -24.24 4.72 7.64
CA ALA A 40 -23.52 5.55 8.62
C ALA A 40 -22.35 6.35 8.01
N PHE A 41 -21.79 5.88 6.89
CA PHE A 41 -20.68 6.54 6.20
C PHE A 41 -21.14 7.41 5.02
N TYR A 42 -22.45 7.54 4.79
CA TYR A 42 -23.00 8.38 3.73
C TYR A 42 -22.51 9.84 3.74
N PRO A 43 -22.19 10.48 4.88
CA PRO A 43 -21.61 11.82 4.87
C PRO A 43 -20.35 11.97 3.99
N PHE A 44 -19.58 10.90 3.77
CA PHE A 44 -18.44 10.93 2.84
C PHE A 44 -18.84 11.17 1.38
N ALA A 45 -20.08 10.85 0.97
CA ALA A 45 -20.57 11.11 -0.38
C ALA A 45 -20.60 12.63 -0.70
N LEU A 46 -20.72 13.48 0.31
CA LEU A 46 -20.74 14.94 0.14
C LEU A 46 -19.41 15.48 -0.41
N LEU A 47 -18.29 14.83 -0.09
CA LEU A 47 -16.98 15.18 -0.64
C LEU A 47 -16.93 15.09 -2.17
N PHE A 48 -17.74 14.21 -2.74
CA PHE A 48 -17.78 13.95 -4.18
C PHE A 48 -18.93 14.72 -4.88
N GLY A 49 -19.71 15.53 -4.16
CA GLY A 49 -20.90 16.20 -4.71
C GLY A 49 -22.20 15.38 -4.58
N GLY A 50 -22.24 14.40 -3.67
CA GLY A 50 -23.42 13.59 -3.36
C GLY A 50 -23.36 12.18 -3.93
N GLY A 51 -24.44 11.40 -3.71
CA GLY A 51 -24.50 9.98 -4.10
C GLY A 51 -24.32 9.73 -5.60
N THR A 52 -24.91 10.58 -6.45
CA THR A 52 -24.81 10.46 -7.91
C THR A 52 -23.36 10.55 -8.37
N TRP A 53 -22.64 11.59 -7.96
CA TRP A 53 -21.24 11.78 -8.33
C TRP A 53 -20.32 10.77 -7.67
N THR A 54 -20.58 10.37 -6.43
CA THR A 54 -19.84 9.29 -5.74
C THR A 54 -19.84 8.01 -6.58
N ARG A 55 -21.02 7.59 -7.05
CA ARG A 55 -21.17 6.39 -7.88
C ARG A 55 -20.46 6.51 -9.23
N ILE A 56 -20.45 7.71 -9.83
CA ILE A 56 -19.77 7.96 -11.13
C ILE A 56 -18.25 7.96 -10.96
N LEU A 57 -17.73 8.64 -9.94
CA LEU A 57 -16.30 8.89 -9.76
C LEU A 57 -15.56 7.70 -9.14
N HIS A 58 -16.21 6.93 -8.25
CA HIS A 58 -15.58 5.79 -7.58
C HIS A 58 -14.86 4.83 -8.56
N PRO A 59 -15.50 4.27 -9.60
CA PRO A 59 -14.82 3.36 -10.51
C PRO A 59 -13.74 4.06 -11.36
N ILE A 60 -13.86 5.36 -11.63
CA ILE A 60 -12.84 6.14 -12.36
C ILE A 60 -11.57 6.26 -11.51
N PHE A 61 -11.69 6.59 -10.22
CA PHE A 61 -10.55 6.54 -9.29
C PHE A 61 -9.98 5.13 -9.18
N GLY A 62 -10.83 4.10 -9.27
CA GLY A 62 -10.44 2.68 -9.33
C GLY A 62 -9.49 2.39 -10.49
N VAL A 63 -9.80 2.89 -11.68
CA VAL A 63 -8.93 2.75 -12.87
C VAL A 63 -7.60 3.49 -12.67
N VAL A 64 -7.64 4.73 -12.20
CA VAL A 64 -6.42 5.52 -11.94
C VAL A 64 -5.51 4.81 -10.94
N MET A 65 -6.09 4.32 -9.85
CA MET A 65 -5.36 3.54 -8.85
C MET A 65 -4.81 2.24 -9.43
N GLY A 66 -5.61 1.49 -10.19
CA GLY A 66 -5.21 0.25 -10.83
C GLY A 66 -3.97 0.43 -11.72
N LEU A 67 -3.99 1.43 -12.60
CA LEU A 67 -2.87 1.73 -13.49
C LEU A 67 -1.61 2.18 -12.73
N ALA A 68 -1.76 3.07 -11.74
CA ALA A 68 -0.64 3.53 -10.92
C ALA A 68 -0.05 2.40 -10.05
N PHE A 69 -0.89 1.48 -9.58
CA PHE A 69 -0.46 0.32 -8.81
C PHE A 69 0.26 -0.71 -9.68
N ILE A 70 -0.17 -0.95 -10.92
CA ILE A 70 0.59 -1.80 -11.87
C ILE A 70 2.01 -1.24 -12.06
N LEU A 71 2.13 0.08 -12.27
CA LEU A 71 3.43 0.74 -12.36
C LEU A 71 4.25 0.58 -11.06
N MET A 72 3.59 0.58 -9.91
CA MET A 72 4.23 0.34 -8.61
C MET A 72 4.79 -1.08 -8.52
N VAL A 73 3.99 -2.08 -8.91
CA VAL A 73 4.39 -3.50 -8.93
C VAL A 73 5.61 -3.69 -9.83
N ILE A 74 5.58 -3.17 -11.06
CA ILE A 74 6.71 -3.28 -11.99
C ILE A 74 8.00 -2.69 -11.38
N ARG A 75 7.89 -1.54 -10.70
CA ARG A 75 9.04 -0.85 -10.09
C ARG A 75 9.60 -1.54 -8.85
N PHE A 76 8.76 -2.23 -8.08
CA PHE A 76 9.15 -2.74 -6.76
C PHE A 76 9.14 -4.26 -6.61
N ALA A 77 8.55 -5.02 -7.54
CA ALA A 77 8.40 -6.48 -7.43
C ALA A 77 9.74 -7.21 -7.21
N LYS A 78 10.79 -6.82 -7.95
CA LYS A 78 12.13 -7.43 -7.80
C LYS A 78 12.68 -7.31 -6.37
N HIS A 79 12.40 -6.22 -5.68
CA HIS A 79 12.85 -6.02 -4.30
C HIS A 79 11.92 -6.67 -3.26
N ASN A 80 10.73 -7.12 -3.67
CA ASN A 80 9.73 -7.73 -2.79
C ASN A 80 9.66 -9.26 -2.91
N LEU A 81 10.57 -9.88 -3.66
CA LEU A 81 10.69 -11.34 -3.68
C LEU A 81 11.00 -11.86 -2.27
N MET A 82 10.21 -12.84 -1.83
CA MET A 82 10.35 -13.47 -0.53
C MET A 82 11.54 -14.43 -0.51
N SER A 83 12.41 -14.24 0.46
CA SER A 83 13.58 -15.08 0.74
C SER A 83 13.39 -15.84 2.06
N ARG A 84 14.27 -16.81 2.32
CA ARG A 84 14.28 -17.54 3.60
C ARG A 84 14.48 -16.61 4.81
N VAL A 85 15.21 -15.52 4.62
CA VAL A 85 15.46 -14.52 5.68
C VAL A 85 14.18 -13.77 6.04
N ASP A 86 13.33 -13.50 5.06
CA ASP A 86 12.06 -12.80 5.25
C ASP A 86 11.07 -13.66 6.06
N TRP A 87 11.01 -14.97 5.78
CA TRP A 87 10.17 -15.90 6.55
C TRP A 87 10.62 -16.04 8.00
N LYS A 88 11.93 -16.07 8.25
CA LYS A 88 12.49 -16.03 9.61
C LYS A 88 12.12 -14.73 10.35
N TRP A 89 12.12 -13.61 9.63
CA TRP A 89 11.72 -12.32 10.18
C TRP A 89 10.23 -12.32 10.55
N ILE A 90 9.37 -12.84 9.67
CA ILE A 90 7.91 -12.94 9.93
C ILE A 90 7.64 -13.85 11.13
N GLY A 91 8.35 -14.98 11.25
CA GLY A 91 8.21 -15.89 12.39
C GLY A 91 8.57 -15.26 13.74
N ARG A 92 9.30 -14.14 13.74
CA ARG A 92 9.70 -13.37 14.93
C ARG A 92 9.05 -11.98 14.98
N ILE A 93 7.94 -11.79 14.28
CA ILE A 93 7.26 -10.47 14.22
C ILE A 93 6.78 -10.01 15.60
N GLY A 94 6.44 -10.93 16.51
CA GLY A 94 6.04 -10.61 17.89
C GLY A 94 7.14 -9.83 18.63
N GLU A 95 8.39 -10.27 18.51
CA GLU A 95 9.55 -9.61 19.14
C GLU A 95 9.69 -8.16 18.62
N MET A 96 9.49 -7.95 17.32
CA MET A 96 9.52 -6.60 16.73
C MET A 96 8.39 -5.72 17.31
N VAL A 97 7.18 -6.26 17.44
CA VAL A 97 6.01 -5.52 17.98
C VAL A 97 6.24 -5.13 19.44
N ASP A 98 6.93 -5.99 20.20
CA ASP A 98 7.36 -5.73 21.58
C ASP A 98 8.55 -4.76 21.67
N GLY A 99 9.04 -4.25 20.54
CA GLY A 99 10.17 -3.31 20.46
C GLY A 99 11.54 -3.96 20.57
N ILE A 100 11.61 -5.29 20.55
CA ILE A 100 12.84 -6.07 20.63
C ILE A 100 13.38 -6.24 19.20
N ASP A 101 14.29 -5.36 18.79
CA ASP A 101 14.95 -5.43 17.48
C ASP A 101 16.30 -6.19 17.52
N GLU A 102 16.78 -6.54 18.72
CA GLU A 102 18.02 -7.27 18.93
C GLU A 102 17.99 -8.68 18.33
N GLY A 103 19.02 -9.01 17.55
CA GLY A 103 19.16 -10.33 16.93
C GLY A 103 18.17 -10.60 15.78
N MET A 104 17.36 -9.63 15.36
CA MET A 104 16.50 -9.78 14.19
C MET A 104 17.34 -10.05 12.92
N PRO A 105 16.86 -10.90 11.99
CA PRO A 105 17.62 -11.21 10.78
C PRO A 105 17.90 -9.95 9.97
N ALA A 106 19.14 -9.77 9.50
CA ALA A 106 19.52 -8.62 8.70
C ALA A 106 18.66 -8.53 7.42
N GLN A 107 17.96 -7.41 7.24
CA GLN A 107 17.02 -7.22 6.14
C GLN A 107 17.66 -6.45 4.98
N GLY A 108 17.24 -6.81 3.76
CA GLY A 108 17.56 -6.08 2.54
C GLY A 108 16.75 -4.78 2.42
N LYS A 109 16.49 -4.34 1.18
CA LYS A 109 15.81 -3.05 0.92
C LYS A 109 14.45 -2.95 1.59
N TYR A 110 13.74 -4.07 1.71
CA TYR A 110 12.49 -4.23 2.43
C TYR A 110 12.60 -5.38 3.41
N ASN A 111 11.93 -5.26 4.56
CA ASN A 111 11.83 -6.34 5.53
C ASN A 111 10.70 -7.32 5.20
N GLY A 112 10.68 -8.49 5.84
CA GLY A 112 9.66 -9.52 5.61
C GLY A 112 8.21 -9.02 5.74
N GLY A 113 7.92 -8.18 6.74
CA GLY A 113 6.59 -7.58 6.91
C GLY A 113 6.18 -6.64 5.76
N GLN A 114 7.10 -5.80 5.30
CA GLN A 114 6.87 -4.91 4.14
C GLN A 114 6.63 -5.71 2.85
N LYS A 115 7.38 -6.80 2.64
CA LYS A 115 7.18 -7.68 1.48
C LYS A 115 5.85 -8.42 1.56
N LEU A 116 5.49 -8.94 2.73
CA LEU A 116 4.19 -9.58 2.94
C LEU A 116 3.05 -8.60 2.64
N MET A 117 3.14 -7.36 3.16
CA MET A 117 2.19 -6.30 2.87
C MET A 117 2.08 -6.02 1.36
N PHE A 118 3.20 -5.95 0.64
CA PHE A 118 3.21 -5.78 -0.82
C PHE A 118 2.40 -6.87 -1.54
N TRP A 119 2.59 -8.14 -1.18
CA TRP A 119 1.88 -9.26 -1.80
C TRP A 119 0.40 -9.30 -1.44
N LEU A 120 0.04 -8.99 -0.19
CA LEU A 120 -1.35 -8.90 0.25
C LEU A 120 -2.10 -7.77 -0.46
N LEU A 121 -1.48 -6.60 -0.60
CA LEU A 121 -2.06 -5.48 -1.35
C LEU A 121 -2.19 -5.81 -2.84
N LEU A 122 -1.22 -6.50 -3.43
CA LEU A 122 -1.33 -6.98 -4.81
C LEU A 122 -2.50 -7.95 -4.98
N LEU A 123 -2.65 -8.91 -4.06
CA LEU A 123 -3.80 -9.83 -4.07
C LEU A 123 -5.13 -9.05 -3.97
N CYS A 124 -5.22 -8.06 -3.09
CA CYS A 124 -6.41 -7.21 -2.98
C CYS A 124 -6.71 -6.50 -4.31
N MET A 125 -5.70 -5.94 -4.98
CA MET A 125 -5.87 -5.28 -6.28
C MET A 125 -6.31 -6.24 -7.38
N LEU A 126 -5.79 -7.47 -7.39
CA LEU A 126 -6.19 -8.52 -8.33
C LEU A 126 -7.63 -8.99 -8.13
N LEU A 127 -8.21 -8.80 -6.94
CA LEU A 127 -9.62 -9.11 -6.67
C LEU A 127 -10.52 -7.89 -6.88
N LEU A 128 -10.11 -6.70 -6.45
CA LEU A 128 -10.90 -5.46 -6.53
C LEU A 128 -11.11 -4.99 -7.96
N ILE A 129 -10.07 -5.04 -8.82
CA ILE A 129 -10.20 -4.54 -10.20
C ILE A 129 -11.19 -5.40 -11.02
N PRO A 130 -11.07 -6.74 -11.09
CA PRO A 130 -12.02 -7.54 -11.85
C PRO A 130 -13.44 -7.47 -11.27
N SER A 131 -13.59 -7.56 -9.95
CA SER A 131 -14.91 -7.43 -9.33
C SER A 131 -15.52 -6.04 -9.54
N GLY A 132 -14.71 -4.98 -9.53
CA GLY A 132 -15.14 -3.62 -9.83
C GLY A 132 -15.63 -3.46 -11.26
N ILE A 133 -14.96 -4.08 -12.24
CA ILE A 133 -15.41 -4.13 -13.64
C ILE A 133 -16.77 -4.82 -13.75
N VAL A 134 -16.96 -5.95 -13.07
CA VAL A 134 -18.25 -6.67 -13.06
C VAL A 134 -19.39 -5.83 -12.44
N LEU A 135 -19.07 -5.00 -11.44
CA LEU A 135 -20.04 -4.10 -10.81
C LEU A 135 -20.30 -2.81 -11.62
N TRP A 136 -19.50 -2.52 -12.65
CA TRP A 136 -19.58 -1.28 -13.41
C TRP A 136 -20.64 -1.30 -14.50
N ARG A 137 -21.90 -1.29 -14.06
CA ARG A 137 -23.11 -1.43 -14.90
C ARG A 137 -23.29 -0.40 -16.02
N THR A 138 -22.63 0.76 -15.95
CA THR A 138 -22.74 1.78 -17.01
C THR A 138 -22.14 1.31 -18.33
N TYR A 139 -21.09 0.49 -18.27
CA TYR A 139 -20.33 0.07 -19.46
C TYR A 139 -20.37 -1.44 -19.70
N PHE A 140 -20.63 -2.23 -18.67
CA PHE A 140 -20.60 -3.69 -18.76
C PHE A 140 -21.89 -4.30 -18.23
N ASP A 141 -22.35 -5.36 -18.88
CA ASP A 141 -23.49 -6.16 -18.46
C ASP A 141 -23.05 -7.61 -18.24
N PHE A 142 -23.35 -8.15 -17.06
CA PHE A 142 -22.97 -9.49 -16.63
C PHE A 142 -24.17 -10.19 -15.98
N PRO A 143 -24.24 -11.53 -16.01
CA PRO A 143 -25.35 -12.25 -15.38
C PRO A 143 -25.44 -11.95 -13.88
N VAL A 144 -26.65 -11.92 -13.35
CA VAL A 144 -26.93 -11.49 -11.96
C VAL A 144 -26.10 -12.25 -10.91
N GLU A 145 -25.85 -13.56 -11.13
CA GLU A 145 -25.06 -14.38 -10.22
C GLU A 145 -23.60 -13.90 -10.13
N TRP A 146 -23.00 -13.50 -11.25
CA TRP A 146 -21.65 -12.92 -11.25
C TRP A 146 -21.59 -11.59 -10.53
N VAL A 147 -22.62 -10.74 -10.71
CA VAL A 147 -22.72 -9.45 -10.03
C VAL A 147 -22.84 -9.64 -8.51
N ARG A 148 -23.62 -10.64 -8.05
CA ARG A 148 -23.76 -10.96 -6.62
C ARG A 148 -22.43 -11.38 -6.01
N TRP A 149 -21.72 -12.31 -6.66
CA TRP A 149 -20.39 -12.73 -6.19
C TRP A 149 -19.38 -11.60 -6.22
N ALA A 150 -19.37 -10.79 -7.30
CA ALA A 150 -18.50 -9.63 -7.40
C ALA A 150 -18.76 -8.62 -6.27
N ALA A 151 -20.03 -8.36 -5.90
CA ALA A 151 -20.36 -7.45 -4.81
C ALA A 151 -19.77 -7.92 -3.47
N VAL A 152 -19.89 -9.22 -3.17
CA VAL A 152 -19.33 -9.80 -1.93
C VAL A 152 -17.81 -9.76 -1.95
N VAL A 153 -17.17 -10.21 -3.04
CA VAL A 153 -15.71 -10.22 -3.17
C VAL A 153 -15.16 -8.79 -3.10
N HIS A 154 -15.77 -7.84 -3.80
CA HIS A 154 -15.32 -6.45 -3.84
C HIS A 154 -15.41 -5.82 -2.46
N SER A 155 -16.56 -5.93 -1.80
CA SER A 155 -16.78 -5.32 -0.48
C SER A 155 -15.91 -5.95 0.61
N ALA A 156 -15.80 -7.28 0.66
CA ALA A 156 -14.95 -7.97 1.63
C ALA A 156 -13.46 -7.62 1.41
N THR A 157 -13.00 -7.64 0.16
CA THR A 157 -11.61 -7.29 -0.16
C THR A 157 -11.31 -5.82 0.15
N ALA A 158 -12.26 -4.91 -0.11
CA ALA A 158 -12.10 -3.49 0.21
C ALA A 158 -11.89 -3.27 1.72
N VAL A 159 -12.67 -3.94 2.57
CA VAL A 159 -12.52 -3.89 4.03
C VAL A 159 -11.14 -4.41 4.45
N VAL A 160 -10.72 -5.57 3.93
CA VAL A 160 -9.38 -6.12 4.21
C VAL A 160 -8.29 -5.15 3.79
N MET A 161 -8.39 -4.56 2.60
CA MET A 161 -7.41 -3.61 2.10
C MET A 161 -7.35 -2.32 2.94
N ILE A 162 -8.49 -1.83 3.43
CA ILE A 162 -8.55 -0.71 4.38
C ILE A 162 -7.78 -1.03 5.66
N CYS A 163 -8.01 -2.20 6.26
CA CYS A 163 -7.27 -2.64 7.44
C CYS A 163 -5.76 -2.74 7.18
N LEU A 164 -5.36 -3.31 6.04
CA LEU A 164 -3.95 -3.42 5.64
C LEU A 164 -3.28 -2.04 5.48
N ILE A 165 -3.98 -1.07 4.87
CA ILE A 165 -3.45 0.30 4.72
C ILE A 165 -3.34 1.01 6.07
N PHE A 166 -4.27 0.79 7.01
CA PHE A 166 -4.11 1.31 8.38
C PHE A 166 -2.84 0.76 9.04
N VAL A 167 -2.59 -0.54 8.96
CA VAL A 167 -1.36 -1.17 9.46
C VAL A 167 -0.13 -0.59 8.75
N HIS A 168 -0.19 -0.39 7.43
CA HIS A 168 0.90 0.19 6.65
C HIS A 168 1.26 1.62 7.10
N VAL A 169 0.25 2.49 7.26
CA VAL A 169 0.45 3.87 7.71
C VAL A 169 0.96 3.90 9.15
N TYR A 170 0.36 3.08 10.03
CA TYR A 170 0.81 2.97 11.42
C TYR A 170 2.27 2.54 11.51
N ALA A 171 2.68 1.50 10.77
CA ALA A 171 4.07 1.04 10.75
C ALA A 171 5.04 2.12 10.22
N ALA A 172 4.62 2.92 9.24
CA ALA A 172 5.43 4.02 8.73
C ALA A 172 5.64 5.13 9.76
N ILE A 173 4.65 5.39 10.62
CA ILE A 173 4.74 6.36 11.72
C ILE A 173 5.57 5.79 12.87
N TRP A 174 5.34 4.53 13.25
CA TRP A 174 6.01 3.85 14.35
C TRP A 174 7.51 3.71 14.12
N VAL A 175 7.93 3.31 12.91
CA VAL A 175 9.36 3.29 12.54
C VAL A 175 9.81 4.70 12.19
N THR A 176 10.23 5.45 13.21
CA THR A 176 10.64 6.86 13.07
C THR A 176 11.66 7.06 11.94
N GLY A 177 11.52 8.15 11.18
CA GLY A 177 12.34 8.43 10.00
C GLY A 177 11.85 7.78 8.69
N THR A 178 10.96 6.79 8.73
CA THR A 178 10.42 6.14 7.50
C THR A 178 9.60 7.10 6.65
N VAL A 179 8.75 7.94 7.27
CA VAL A 179 7.94 8.95 6.58
C VAL A 179 8.79 9.93 5.75
N ARG A 180 10.01 10.26 6.21
CA ARG A 180 10.96 11.11 5.48
C ARG A 180 11.32 10.52 4.11
N ALA A 181 11.38 9.19 4.01
CA ALA A 181 11.68 8.50 2.76
C ALA A 181 10.62 8.76 1.68
N MET A 182 9.34 8.87 2.06
CA MET A 182 8.24 9.11 1.11
C MET A 182 8.02 10.59 0.78
N TRP A 183 8.37 11.50 1.68
CA TRP A 183 8.32 12.94 1.40
C TRP A 183 9.54 13.42 0.61
N TYR A 184 10.74 13.07 1.07
CA TYR A 184 11.98 13.66 0.56
C TYR A 184 12.81 12.70 -0.30
N GLY A 185 12.58 11.39 -0.20
CA GLY A 185 13.32 10.36 -0.93
C GLY A 185 14.57 9.85 -0.26
N THR A 186 14.93 10.40 0.90
CA THR A 186 16.17 10.08 1.60
C THR A 186 15.93 9.56 3.01
N VAL A 187 16.87 8.75 3.48
CA VAL A 187 16.93 8.23 4.85
C VAL A 187 18.32 8.45 5.44
N THR A 188 18.40 8.58 6.76
CA THR A 188 19.70 8.71 7.44
C THR A 188 20.46 7.38 7.39
N ARG A 189 21.79 7.45 7.44
CA ARG A 189 22.64 6.25 7.48
C ARG A 189 22.37 5.40 8.73
N ALA A 190 22.12 6.02 9.88
CA ALA A 190 21.80 5.34 11.12
C ALA A 190 20.51 4.51 10.97
N TRP A 191 19.46 5.12 10.41
CA TRP A 191 18.20 4.42 10.13
C TRP A 191 18.39 3.24 9.18
N ALA A 192 19.18 3.43 8.11
CA ALA A 192 19.47 2.37 7.15
C ALA A 192 20.23 1.21 7.81
N LYS A 193 21.23 1.51 8.64
CA LYS A 193 22.03 0.51 9.37
C LYS A 193 21.19 -0.28 10.39
N GLN A 194 20.28 0.40 11.10
CA GLN A 194 19.41 -0.23 12.10
C GLN A 194 18.35 -1.12 11.46
N HIS A 195 17.55 -0.58 10.54
CA HIS A 195 16.36 -1.30 10.04
C HIS A 195 16.61 -2.13 8.77
N HIS A 196 17.67 -1.83 8.03
CA HIS A 196 17.93 -2.41 6.71
C HIS A 196 19.44 -2.67 6.49
N ARG A 197 20.08 -3.35 7.45
CA ARG A 197 21.54 -3.54 7.50
C ARG A 197 22.14 -4.07 6.20
N THR A 198 21.54 -5.10 5.59
CA THR A 198 22.04 -5.68 4.33
C THR A 198 21.98 -4.67 3.20
N TRP A 199 20.88 -3.91 3.09
CA TRP A 199 20.76 -2.85 2.09
C TRP A 199 21.74 -1.71 2.33
N PHE A 200 21.97 -1.31 3.59
CA PHE A 200 22.96 -0.31 3.94
C PHE A 200 24.35 -0.72 3.45
N GLU A 201 24.77 -1.95 3.74
CA GLU A 201 26.06 -2.47 3.29
C GLU A 201 26.17 -2.48 1.75
N GLU A 202 25.12 -2.90 1.04
CA GLU A 202 25.08 -2.91 -0.43
C GLU A 202 25.28 -1.52 -1.04
N VAL A 203 24.68 -0.48 -0.45
CA VAL A 203 24.76 0.89 -1.00
C VAL A 203 26.00 1.67 -0.55
N THR A 204 26.68 1.23 0.52
CA THR A 204 27.91 1.89 1.01
C THR A 204 29.21 1.17 0.68
N LYS A 205 29.16 -0.10 0.25
CA LYS A 205 30.34 -0.85 -0.24
C LYS A 205 30.64 -0.59 -1.73
N ARG A 206 29.83 0.23 -2.40
CA ARG A 206 30.13 0.83 -3.71
C ARG A 206 30.80 2.18 -3.52
#